data_AF-A0A159Z279-F1
#
_entry.id   AF-A0A159Z279-F1
#
_cell.length_a   1.000
_cell.length_b   1.000
_cell.length_c   1.000
_cell.angle_alpha   90.00
_cell.angle_beta   90.00
_cell.angle_gamma   90.00
#
_symmetry.space_group_name_H-M   'P 1'
#
loop_
_entity.id
_entity.type
_entity.pdbx_description
1 polymer ?
#
loop_
_entity_poly.entity_id
_entity_poly.type
_entity_poly.pdbx_seq_one_letter_code
_entity_poly.pdbx_strand_id
1 'polypeptide(L)' 'MTTLTMTHNPLATLRSALATFFAAFAAARSVSAAMEARRTPDPEALRTLGIDPSGFPSNI' A
#
# COMPACT_ATOMS: atom_id res chain seq x y z
N MET A 1 26.05 -10.63 28.79
CA MET A 1 26.34 -10.54 27.34
C MET A 1 25.12 -11.06 26.60
N THR A 2 24.29 -10.18 26.05
CA THR A 2 23.13 -10.55 25.25
C THR A 2 23.54 -10.61 23.78
N THR A 3 23.69 -11.82 23.26
CA THR A 3 24.01 -12.05 21.85
C THR A 3 22.76 -11.75 21.01
N LEU A 4 22.77 -10.64 20.27
CA LEU A 4 21.76 -10.35 19.26
C LEU A 4 22.01 -11.24 18.04
N THR A 5 21.40 -12.42 18.02
CA THR A 5 21.32 -13.23 16.81
C THR A 5 20.30 -12.60 15.86
N MET A 6 20.67 -11.51 15.19
CA MET A 6 19.94 -11.06 14.01
C MET A 6 20.19 -12.06 12.89
N THR A 7 19.31 -13.05 12.76
CA THR A 7 19.20 -13.87 11.56
C THR A 7 18.71 -12.98 10.43
N HIS A 8 19.63 -12.26 9.78
CA HIS A 8 19.35 -11.45 8.61
C HIS A 8 19.04 -12.41 7.46
N ASN A 9 17.76 -12.70 7.24
CA ASN A 9 17.31 -13.52 6.13
C ASN A 9 16.98 -12.60 4.94
N PRO A 10 17.94 -12.33 4.03
CA PRO A 10 17.75 -11.36 2.96
C PRO A 10 16.59 -11.73 2.02
N LEU A 11 16.29 -13.02 1.88
CA LEU A 11 15.12 -13.48 1.11
C LEU A 11 13.79 -13.07 1.75
N ALA A 12 13.70 -13.10 3.08
CA ALA A 12 12.49 -12.66 3.77
C ALA A 12 12.27 -11.15 3.58
N THR A 13 13.35 -10.36 3.63
CA THR A 13 13.32 -8.92 3.35
C THR A 13 12.91 -8.63 1.91
N LEU A 14 13.50 -9.33 0.93
CA LEU A 14 13.15 -9.17 -0.48
C LEU A 14 11.67 -9.52 -0.74
N ARG A 15 11.20 -10.65 -0.21
CA ARG A 15 9.79 -11.06 -0.35
C ARG A 15 8.84 -10.04 0.25
N SER A 16 9.19 -9.49 1.42
CA SER A 16 8.41 -8.44 2.05
C SER A 16 8.38 -7.15 1.21
N ALA A 17 9.53 -6.73 0.68
CA ALA A 17 9.61 -5.55 -0.18
C ALA A 17 8.79 -5.73 -1.48
N LEU A 18 8.86 -6.91 -2.10
CA LEU A 18 8.08 -7.24 -3.29
C LEU A 18 6.58 -7.23 -2.98
N ALA A 19 6.17 -7.82 -1.85
CA ALA A 19 4.78 -7.81 -1.41
C ALA A 19 4.27 -6.38 -1.18
N THR A 20 5.07 -5.53 -0.53
CA THR A 20 4.75 -4.10 -0.35
C THR A 20 4.61 -3.38 -1.69
N PHE A 21 5.49 -3.64 -2.65
CA PHE A 21 5.42 -3.05 -3.98
C PHE A 21 4.13 -3.45 -4.72
N PHE A 22 3.80 -4.74 -4.72
CA PHE A 22 2.56 -5.22 -5.35
C PHE A 22 1.31 -4.68 -4.65
N ALA A 23 1.33 -4.55 -3.32
CA ALA A 23 0.23 -3.95 -2.57
C ALA A 23 0.02 -2.48 -2.97
N ALA A 24 1.10 -1.69 -3.05
CA ALA A 24 1.04 -0.30 -3.50
C ALA A 24 0.56 -0.17 -4.95
N PHE A 25 1.03 -1.03 -5.85
CA PHE A 25 0.61 -1.04 -7.25
C PHE A 25 -0.87 -1.44 -7.40
N ALA A 26 -1.33 -2.44 -6.65
CA ALA A 26 -2.74 -2.84 -6.63
C ALA A 26 -3.64 -1.72 -6.10
N ALA A 27 -3.21 -1.04 -5.03
CA ALA A 27 -3.91 0.12 -4.49
C ALA A 27 -3.98 1.27 -5.50
N ALA A 28 -2.88 1.58 -6.18
CA ALA A 28 -2.82 2.60 -7.24
C ALA A 28 -3.82 2.29 -8.36
N ARG A 29 -3.82 1.05 -8.85
CA ARG A 29 -4.76 0.60 -9.88
C ARG A 29 -6.21 0.71 -9.42
N SER A 30 -6.50 0.32 -8.19
CA SER A 30 -7.85 0.40 -7.62
C SER A 30 -8.35 1.84 -7.52
N VAL A 31 -7.49 2.75 -7.03
CA VAL A 31 -7.81 4.17 -6.95
C VAL A 31 -8.01 4.76 -8.35
N SER A 32 -7.13 4.47 -9.32
CA SER A 32 -7.32 4.90 -10.70
C SER A 32 -8.64 4.39 -11.30
N ALA A 33 -9.00 3.13 -11.09
CA ALA A 33 -10.25 2.57 -11.57
C ALA A 33 -11.47 3.23 -10.91
N ALA A 34 -11.40 3.54 -9.60
CA ALA A 34 -12.46 4.25 -8.90
C ALA A 34 -12.65 5.68 -9.43
N MET A 35 -11.54 6.38 -9.72
CA MET A 35 -11.56 7.70 -10.33
C MET A 35 -12.21 7.69 -11.72
N GLU A 36 -11.82 6.76 -12.58
CA GLU A 36 -12.42 6.60 -13.92
C GLU A 36 -13.92 6.25 -13.85
N ALA A 37 -14.31 5.43 -12.86
CA ALA A 37 -15.70 5.04 -12.64
C ALA A 37 -16.54 6.13 -11.93
N ARG A 38 -15.96 7.29 -11.60
CA ARG A 38 -16.57 8.34 -10.76
C ARG A 38 -17.17 7.78 -9.46
N ARG A 39 -16.41 6.91 -8.80
CA ARG A 39 -16.76 6.34 -7.49
C ARG A 39 -15.73 6.73 -6.46
N THR A 40 -16.14 6.83 -5.21
CA THR A 40 -15.23 7.08 -4.10
C THR A 40 -14.21 5.94 -4.01
N PRO A 41 -12.89 6.24 -4.05
CA PRO A 41 -11.86 5.22 -3.92
C PRO A 41 -11.91 4.58 -2.54
N ASP A 42 -11.47 3.33 -2.47
CA ASP A 42 -11.41 2.61 -1.20
C ASP A 42 -10.41 3.29 -0.24
N PRO A 43 -10.80 3.57 1.01
CA PRO A 43 -9.95 4.29 1.96
C PRO A 43 -8.71 3.49 2.39
N GLU A 44 -8.73 2.16 2.34
CA GLU A 44 -7.56 1.32 2.62
C GLU A 44 -6.55 1.41 1.48
N ALA A 45 -7.02 1.43 0.23
CA ALA A 45 -6.17 1.67 -0.93
C ALA A 45 -5.50 3.05 -0.85
N LEU A 46 -6.24 4.11 -0.54
CA LEU A 46 -5.68 5.45 -0.36
C LEU A 46 -4.58 5.49 0.71
N ARG A 47 -4.81 4.87 1.88
CA ARG A 47 -3.79 4.76 2.93
C ARG A 47 -2.57 3.99 2.49
N THR A 48 -2.73 2.94 1.68
CA THR A 48 -1.61 2.15 1.13
C THR A 48 -0.74 2.98 0.19
N LEU A 49 -1.31 3.97 -0.51
CA LEU A 49 -0.57 4.97 -1.29
C LEU A 49 0.01 6.12 -0.44
N GLY A 50 -0.29 6.18 0.85
CA GLY A 50 0.07 7.32 1.70
C GLY A 50 -0.80 8.56 1.44
N ILE A 51 -1.97 8.39 0.84
CA ILE A 51 -2.94 9.45 0.59
C ILE A 51 -3.94 9.45 1.73
N ASP A 52 -4.18 10.63 2.32
CA ASP A 52 -5.21 10.78 3.34
C ASP A 52 -6.61 10.66 2.72
N PRO A 53 -7.44 9.68 3.15
CA PRO A 53 -8.77 9.47 2.56
C PRO A 53 -9.77 10.59 2.92
N SER A 54 -9.51 11.37 3.96
CA SER A 54 -10.35 12.49 4.40
C SER A 54 -10.20 13.72 3.49
N GLY A 55 -9.08 13.83 2.77
CA GLY A 55 -8.88 14.84 1.73
C GLY A 55 -9.51 14.47 0.38
N PHE A 56 -10.03 13.24 0.25
CA PHE A 56 -10.66 12.77 -0.98
C PHE A 56 -12.13 13.21 -1.00
N PRO A 57 -12.58 14.00 -1.99
CA PRO A 57 -13.96 14.46 -2.05
C PRO A 57 -14.89 13.25 -2.22
N SER A 58 -15.89 13.11 -1.34
CA SER A 58 -16.88 12.04 -1.37
C SER A 58 -17.83 12.09 -2.58
N ASN A 59 -17.57 12.96 -3.56
CA ASN A 59 -18.38 13.18 -4.74
C ASN A 59 -17.46 13.55 -5.92
N ILE A 60 -17.36 12.65 -6.91
CA ILE A 60 -16.76 12.86 -8.25
C ILE A 60 -17.77 12.46 -9.31
#